data_AF-A0A533V3A4-F1
#
_entry.id   AF-A0A533V3A4-F1
#
_cell.length_a   1.000
_cell.length_b   1.000
_cell.length_c   1.000
_cell.angle_alpha   90.00
_cell.angle_beta   90.00
_cell.angle_gamma   90.00
#
_symmetry.space_group_name_H-M   'P 1'
#
loop_
_entity.id
_entity.type
_entity.pdbx_description
1 polymer ?
#
loop_
_entity_poly.entity_id
_entity_poly.type
_entity_poly.pdbx_seq_one_letter_code
_entity_poly.pdbx_strand_id
1 'polypeptide(L)'
;MSQRIQEITNKEKLPLKIIRLDVKEDESIRIAIQKIISDSGGIDILINNAGYVMFGPIEEISIKEIKEQFETNFFGTIRPIF
;
A
#
# COMPACT_ATOMS: atom_id res chain seq x y z
N MET A 1 -9.43 -0.55 -10.61
CA MET A 1 -8.09 -1.18 -10.68
C MET A 1 -8.15 -2.65 -10.26
N SER A 2 -8.64 -2.99 -9.07
CA SER A 2 -8.66 -4.39 -8.57
C SER A 2 -9.38 -5.37 -9.51
N GLN A 3 -10.50 -4.98 -10.11
CA GLN A 3 -11.26 -5.82 -11.06
C GLN A 3 -10.41 -6.25 -12.27
N ARG A 4 -9.71 -5.30 -12.92
CA ARG A 4 -8.83 -5.60 -14.06
C ARG A 4 -7.68 -6.55 -13.69
N ILE A 5 -7.12 -6.39 -12.48
CA ILE A 5 -6.06 -7.28 -11.98
C ILE A 5 -6.64 -8.68 -11.74
N GLN A 6 -7.85 -8.80 -11.18
CA GLN A 6 -8.51 -10.10 -10.98
C GLN A 6 -8.80 -10.80 -12.32
N GLU A 7 -9.28 -10.06 -13.31
CA GLU A 7 -9.52 -10.60 -14.66
C GLU A 7 -8.23 -11.18 -15.28
N ILE A 8 -7.13 -10.43 -15.27
CA ILE A 8 -5.84 -10.88 -15.81
C ILE A 8 -5.32 -12.08 -15.02
N THR A 9 -5.41 -12.03 -13.69
CA THR A 9 -4.97 -13.13 -12.81
C THR A 9 -5.70 -14.43 -13.15
N ASN A 10 -7.03 -14.37 -13.30
CA ASN A 10 -7.85 -15.53 -13.62
C ASN A 10 -7.59 -16.04 -15.03
N LYS A 11 -7.49 -15.13 -16.01
CA LYS A 11 -7.24 -15.47 -17.41
C LYS A 11 -5.89 -16.16 -17.59
N GLU A 12 -4.84 -15.60 -17.00
CA GLU A 12 -3.46 -16.06 -17.15
C GLU A 12 -3.07 -17.09 -16.06
N LYS A 13 -4.00 -17.46 -15.17
CA LYS A 13 -3.81 -18.42 -14.06
C LYS A 13 -2.59 -18.11 -13.18
N LEU A 14 -2.38 -16.84 -12.89
CA LEU A 14 -1.25 -16.38 -12.09
C LEU A 14 -1.49 -16.70 -10.61
N PRO A 15 -0.46 -17.09 -9.84
CA PRO A 15 -0.56 -17.32 -8.40
C PRO A 15 -0.56 -15.98 -7.63
N LEU A 16 -1.53 -15.11 -7.91
CA LEU A 16 -1.66 -13.79 -7.29
C LEU A 16 -2.84 -13.76 -6.31
N LYS A 17 -2.61 -13.23 -5.11
CA LYS A 17 -3.66 -12.88 -4.15
C LYS A 17 -3.73 -11.37 -4.00
N ILE A 18 -4.94 -10.83 -3.96
CA ILE A 18 -5.20 -9.40 -3.76
C ILE A 18 -5.75 -9.19 -2.36
N ILE A 19 -5.07 -8.37 -1.57
CA ILE A 19 -5.45 -8.03 -0.19
C ILE A 19 -5.57 -6.50 -0.11
N ARG A 20 -6.64 -6.01 0.52
CA ARG A 20 -6.79 -4.57 0.77
C ARG A 20 -5.82 -4.16 1.89
N LEU A 21 -5.06 -3.10 1.64
CA LEU A 21 -4.16 -2.48 2.60
C LEU A 21 -4.16 -0.97 2.34
N ASP A 22 -4.44 -0.18 3.37
CA ASP A 22 -4.20 1.27 3.39
C ASP A 22 -2.94 1.56 4.23
N VAL A 23 -1.91 2.14 3.61
CA VAL A 23 -0.63 2.42 4.27
C VAL A 23 -0.71 3.55 5.29
N LYS A 24 -1.82 4.28 5.34
CA LYS A 24 -2.06 5.31 6.37
C LYS A 24 -2.70 4.76 7.64
N GLU A 25 -3.20 3.52 7.61
CA GLU A 25 -3.95 2.92 8.73
C GLU A 25 -3.23 1.70 9.30
N ASP A 26 -2.73 1.82 10.53
CA ASP A 26 -2.00 0.75 11.23
C ASP A 26 -2.81 -0.55 11.32
N GLU A 27 -4.11 -0.44 11.60
CA GLU A 27 -5.01 -1.58 11.69
C GLU A 27 -5.18 -2.28 10.33
N SER A 28 -5.25 -1.52 9.23
CA SER A 28 -5.32 -2.09 7.89
C SER A 28 -4.05 -2.87 7.54
N ILE A 29 -2.88 -2.34 7.92
CA ILE A 29 -1.58 -3.00 7.73
C ILE A 29 -1.54 -4.29 8.55
N ARG A 30 -1.89 -4.21 9.84
CA ARG A 30 -1.89 -5.35 10.76
C ARG A 30 -2.75 -6.51 10.25
N ILE A 31 -3.98 -6.22 9.82
CA ILE A 31 -4.91 -7.22 9.27
C ILE A 31 -4.32 -7.87 8.02
N ALA A 32 -3.76 -7.07 7.10
CA ALA A 32 -3.20 -7.57 5.86
C ALA A 32 -1.95 -8.45 6.09
N ILE A 33 -1.01 -8.02 6.93
CA ILE A 33 0.20 -8.79 7.27
C ILE A 33 -0.19 -10.11 7.96
N GLN A 34 -1.09 -10.08 8.94
CA GLN A 34 -1.55 -11.30 9.60
C GLN A 34 -2.18 -12.28 8.62
N LYS A 35 -2.96 -11.78 7.65
CA LYS A 35 -3.55 -12.61 6.60
C LYS A 35 -2.48 -13.23 5.71
N ILE A 36 -1.46 -12.47 5.30
CA ILE A 36 -0.36 -12.98 4.47
C ILE A 36 0.43 -14.07 5.22
N ILE A 37 0.81 -13.82 6.47
CA ILE A 37 1.55 -14.79 7.30
C ILE A 37 0.72 -16.06 7.50
N SER A 38 -0.57 -15.95 7.79
CA SER A 38 -1.45 -17.12 7.93
C SER A 38 -1.58 -17.94 6.63
N ASP A 39 -1.53 -17.29 5.47
CA ASP A 39 -1.75 -17.94 4.17
C ASP A 39 -0.47 -18.47 3.53
N SER A 40 0.69 -17.90 3.87
CA SER A 40 1.95 -18.09 3.15
C SER A 40 3.15 -18.33 4.07
N GLY A 41 2.98 -18.30 5.39
CA GLY A 41 4.02 -18.59 6.38
C GLY A 41 4.98 -17.44 6.66
N GLY A 42 5.04 -16.41 5.81
CA GLY A 42 5.93 -15.26 5.97
C GLY A 42 5.90 -14.29 4.79
N ILE A 43 6.76 -13.28 4.85
CA ILE A 43 7.01 -12.30 3.78
C ILE A 43 8.52 -12.25 3.54
N ASP A 44 8.98 -12.68 2.36
CA ASP A 44 10.40 -12.63 1.99
C ASP A 44 10.80 -11.26 1.44
N ILE A 45 9.90 -10.62 0.69
CA ILE A 45 10.15 -9.35 0.00
C ILE A 45 8.94 -8.44 0.21
N LEU A 46 9.19 -7.24 0.72
CA LEU A 46 8.22 -6.15 0.80
C LEU A 46 8.58 -5.07 -0.23
N ILE A 47 7.64 -4.74 -1.12
CA ILE A 47 7.79 -3.65 -2.09
C ILE A 47 6.86 -2.50 -1.69
N ASN A 48 7.45 -1.44 -1.15
CA ASN A 48 6.73 -0.21 -0.80
C ASN A 48 6.50 0.64 -2.05
N ASN A 49 5.38 0.42 -2.73
CA ASN A 49 5.02 1.14 -3.95
C ASN A 49 3.79 2.06 -3.80
N ALA A 50 3.13 2.06 -2.63
CA ALA A 50 2.05 3.01 -2.38
C ALA A 50 2.65 4.43 -2.25
N GLY A 51 2.25 5.32 -3.14
CA GLY A 51 2.69 6.70 -3.11
C GLY A 51 2.00 7.55 -4.15
N TYR A 52 1.99 8.85 -3.92
CA TYR A 52 1.46 9.82 -4.87
C TYR A 52 2.26 11.11 -4.82
N VAL A 53 2.21 11.87 -5.90
CA VAL A 53 2.86 13.18 -5.98
C VAL A 53 1.79 14.27 -6.02
N MET A 54 2.07 15.37 -5.33
CA MET A 54 1.37 16.64 -5.47
C MET A 54 2.27 17.56 -6.25
N PHE A 55 1.68 18.32 -7.17
CA PHE A 55 2.41 19.15 -8.10
C PHE A 55 1.96 20.60 -7.95
N GLY A 56 2.91 21.52 -7.81
CA GLY A 56 2.66 22.95 -7.68
C GLY A 56 3.81 23.67 -6.96
N PRO A 57 3.83 25.02 -7.00
CA PRO A 57 4.72 25.82 -6.15
C PRO A 57 4.47 25.50 -4.67
N ILE A 58 5.53 25.44 -3.86
CA ILE A 58 5.41 25.01 -2.46
C ILE A 58 4.56 25.98 -1.62
N GLU A 59 4.56 27.26 -2.00
CA GLU A 59 3.77 28.33 -1.39
C GLU A 59 2.26 28.20 -1.63
N GLU A 60 1.84 27.40 -2.62
CA GLU A 60 0.42 27.14 -2.93
C GLU A 60 -0.10 25.84 -2.31
N ILE A 61 0.78 25.01 -1.75
CA ILE A 61 0.40 23.72 -1.14
C ILE A 61 0.20 23.91 0.35
N SER A 62 -0.96 23.51 0.86
CA SER A 62 -1.23 23.60 2.29
C SER A 62 -0.38 22.62 3.10
N ILE A 63 -0.07 22.98 4.35
CA ILE A 63 0.61 22.07 5.29
C ILE A 63 -0.17 20.75 5.46
N LYS A 64 -1.51 20.79 5.40
CA LYS A 64 -2.35 19.59 5.47
C LYS A 64 -2.05 18.65 4.31
N GLU A 65 -2.02 19.17 3.09
CA GLU A 65 -1.71 18.39 1.89
C GLU A 65 -0.30 17.80 1.95
N ILE A 66 0.69 18.57 2.41
CA ILE A 66 2.07 18.08 2.59
C ILE A 66 2.07 16.92 3.59
N LYS A 67 1.39 17.07 4.74
CA LYS A 67 1.28 16.01 5.73
C LYS A 67 0.63 14.75 5.16
N GLU A 68 -0.48 14.87 4.44
CA GLU A 68 -1.13 13.72 3.80
C GLU A 68 -0.20 12.97 2.83
N GLN A 69 0.67 13.69 2.11
CA GLN A 69 1.64 13.04 1.24
C GLN A 69 2.72 12.32 2.05
N PHE A 70 3.20 12.91 3.14
CA PHE A 70 4.12 12.24 4.07
C PHE A 70 3.50 11.02 4.73
N GLU A 71 2.21 11.07 5.08
CA GLU A 71 1.46 9.93 5.64
C GLU A 71 1.51 8.71 4.71
N THR A 72 1.34 8.90 3.39
CA THR A 72 1.42 7.81 2.41
C THR A 72 2.86 7.45 2.04
N ASN A 73 3.65 8.44 1.59
CA ASN A 73 4.92 8.20 0.91
C ASN A 73 6.11 8.00 1.85
N PHE A 74 6.03 8.51 3.07
CA PHE A 74 7.12 8.40 4.04
C PHE A 74 6.71 7.44 5.16
N PHE A 75 5.76 7.84 6.00
CA PHE A 75 5.33 7.02 7.13
C PHE A 75 4.70 5.69 6.68
N GLY A 76 3.92 5.70 5.60
CA GLY A 76 3.32 4.49 5.03
C GLY A 76 4.33 3.45 4.53
N THR A 77 5.56 3.86 4.20
CA THR A 77 6.65 2.92 3.82
C THR A 77 7.34 2.31 5.04
N ILE A 78 7.26 3.01 6.17
CA ILE A 78 7.94 2.66 7.42
C ILE A 78 7.05 1.75 8.29
N ARG A 79 5.74 2.07 8.39
CA ARG A 79 4.79 1.32 9.23
C ARG A 79 4.81 -0.20 9.04
N PRO A 80 4.87 -0.78 7.83
CA PRO A 80 4.83 -2.23 7.67
C PRO A 80 6.09 -2.97 8.17
N ILE A 81 7.15 -2.22 8.49
CA ILE A 81 8.44 -2.76 8.97
C ILE A 81 8.47 -2.83 10.50
N PHE A 82 7.64 -2.02 11.17
CA PHE A 82 7.56 -1.91 12.63
C PHE A 82 6.30 -2.60 13.18
#